data_AF-A0A1I7T2J1-F1
#
_entry.id   AF-A0A1I7T2J1-F1
#
_cell.length_a   1.000
_cell.length_b   1.000
_cell.length_c   1.000
_cell.angle_alpha   90.00
_cell.angle_beta   90.00
_cell.angle_gamma   90.00
#
_symmetry.space_group_name_H-M   'P 1'
#
loop_
_entity.id
_entity.type
_entity.pdbx_description
1 polymer ?
#
loop_
_entity_poly.entity_id
_entity_poly.type
_entity_poly.pdbx_seq_one_letter_code
_entity_poly.pdbx_strand_id
1 'polypeptide(L)'
;MLRRPVEDDFYEDPDVEEEILRGNGVMLNQIVQQNTSGNYEDADLLRKYRRDVAYVKERVLSTIDGNIDGIRDLRFLLASVQTYGNIDGECMMAEIAMNEFSLFSGIIEKFHAIVGPWQAENESQRRRASRHAFETHRIPLQHTFATVSKRKLVEEILGRIEPSIACHQGVKVGLYSDSCNEKTRIELNIKNNFKDPGMICDKNDRRFVLVLQSELELMVESMKHLAKTVGFHYEGFPVHQNYFVIVEAFVEAISDIMNEKVDMETMRWFSLLGQKVDAEDSVCPWETATDFHCSRHSEPKSNFCASVTVGRTCCIIYHVLGSYFRRYHLKKIPTTHQLPSTTPSIK
;
A
#
# COMPACT_ATOMS: atom_id res chain seq x y z
N MET A 1 -39.71 -30.96 -4.03
CA MET A 1 -38.39 -31.64 -4.12
C MET A 1 -37.33 -30.56 -4.28
N LEU A 2 -36.68 -30.15 -3.18
CA LEU A 2 -35.63 -29.12 -3.17
C LEU A 2 -34.28 -29.84 -3.04
N ARG A 3 -33.40 -29.67 -4.03
CA ARG A 3 -32.02 -30.17 -4.00
C ARG A 3 -31.20 -29.32 -3.03
N ARG A 4 -30.45 -29.98 -2.14
CA ARG A 4 -29.45 -29.34 -1.25
C ARG A 4 -28.26 -28.83 -2.07
N PRO A 5 -27.56 -27.76 -1.63
CA PRO A 5 -26.29 -27.35 -2.22
C PRO A 5 -25.20 -28.39 -1.91
N VAL A 6 -24.29 -28.57 -2.85
CA VAL A 6 -23.07 -29.36 -2.71
C VAL A 6 -22.15 -28.64 -1.72
N GLU A 7 -21.75 -29.32 -0.64
CA GLU A 7 -20.71 -28.87 0.28
C GLU A 7 -19.37 -28.91 -0.48
N ASP A 8 -18.62 -27.81 -0.47
CA ASP A 8 -17.23 -27.78 -0.91
C ASP A 8 -16.42 -28.60 0.10
N ASP A 9 -16.03 -29.82 -0.28
CA ASP A 9 -15.12 -30.66 0.49
C ASP A 9 -13.74 -29.98 0.54
N PHE A 10 -13.48 -29.28 1.65
CA PHE A 10 -12.12 -29.06 2.11
C PHE A 10 -11.50 -30.44 2.32
N TYR A 11 -10.53 -30.81 1.48
CA TYR A 11 -9.71 -31.99 1.74
C TYR A 11 -8.79 -31.64 2.92
N GLU A 12 -9.32 -31.76 4.14
CA GLU A 12 -8.52 -31.80 5.36
C GLU A 12 -7.82 -33.17 5.37
N ASP A 13 -6.53 -33.18 5.07
CA ASP A 13 -5.69 -34.36 5.25
C ASP A 13 -5.28 -34.41 6.74
N PRO A 14 -5.89 -35.29 7.56
CA PRO A 14 -5.72 -35.28 9.02
C PRO A 14 -4.31 -35.69 9.47
N ASP A 15 -3.49 -36.25 8.57
CA ASP A 15 -2.12 -36.67 8.90
C ASP A 15 -1.09 -35.51 8.75
N VAL A 16 -1.48 -34.37 8.18
CA VAL A 16 -0.59 -33.20 7.99
C VAL A 16 -0.45 -32.35 9.26
N GLU A 17 -1.45 -32.33 10.15
CA GLU A 17 -1.35 -31.58 11.41
C GLU A 17 -0.30 -32.15 12.38
N GLU A 18 -0.15 -33.49 12.44
CA GLU A 18 0.79 -34.12 13.39
C GLU A 18 2.25 -34.09 12.90
N GLU A 19 2.50 -34.11 11.59
CA GLU A 19 3.88 -34.07 11.07
C GLU A 19 4.48 -32.65 11.07
N ILE A 20 3.66 -31.60 10.93
CA ILE A 20 4.10 -30.18 10.97
C ILE A 20 4.50 -29.75 12.38
N LEU A 21 3.86 -30.29 13.44
CA LEU A 21 4.17 -29.93 14.82
C LEU A 21 5.47 -30.55 15.37
N ARG A 22 6.03 -31.56 14.69
CA ARG A 22 7.26 -32.26 15.12
C ARG A 22 8.45 -32.11 14.17
N GLY A 23 8.23 -31.64 12.95
CA GLY A 23 9.31 -31.28 12.03
C GLY A 23 9.87 -29.91 12.37
N ASN A 24 11.18 -29.77 12.42
CA ASN A 24 11.91 -28.48 12.38
C ASN A 24 11.67 -27.76 11.04
N GLY A 25 10.41 -27.46 10.73
CA GLY A 25 9.98 -26.69 9.58
C GLY A 25 10.33 -25.24 9.81
N VAL A 26 11.52 -24.84 9.36
CA VAL A 26 11.88 -23.44 9.21
C VAL A 26 10.80 -22.79 8.35
N MET A 27 10.06 -21.84 8.93
CA MET A 27 9.11 -21.03 8.17
C MET A 27 9.83 -20.47 6.95
N LEU A 28 9.26 -20.66 5.75
CA LEU A 28 9.79 -20.09 4.52
C LEU A 28 9.68 -18.54 4.46
N ASN A 29 9.23 -17.91 5.56
CA ASN A 29 9.29 -16.47 5.81
C ASN A 29 10.12 -16.08 7.07
N GLN A 30 10.83 -17.02 7.71
CA GLN A 30 11.98 -16.66 8.54
C GLN A 30 13.22 -16.63 7.65
N ILE A 31 13.37 -15.53 6.90
CA ILE A 31 14.58 -14.90 6.36
C ILE A 31 14.02 -13.68 5.60
N VAL A 32 14.30 -12.44 5.96
CA VAL A 32 15.59 -11.96 6.48
C VAL A 32 15.43 -11.33 7.88
N GLN A 33 15.40 -12.15 8.92
CA GLN A 33 16.26 -11.82 10.05
C GLN A 33 17.65 -12.33 9.67
N GLN A 34 18.55 -11.38 9.42
CA GLN A 34 20.01 -11.47 9.50
C GLN A 34 20.59 -12.89 9.46
N ASN A 35 20.96 -13.34 8.26
CA ASN A 35 22.11 -14.23 8.13
C ASN A 35 23.13 -13.60 7.19
N THR A 36 24.24 -13.24 7.82
CA THR A 36 25.50 -12.73 7.29
C THR A 36 25.96 -13.48 6.04
N SER A 37 25.57 -12.98 4.87
CA SER A 37 26.22 -13.26 3.61
C SER A 37 26.06 -12.08 2.65
N GLY A 38 26.94 -11.09 2.84
CA GLY A 38 27.28 -10.09 1.83
C GLY A 38 26.87 -8.67 2.20
N ASN A 39 27.83 -7.86 2.64
CA ASN A 39 27.74 -6.41 2.90
C ASN A 39 27.22 -5.53 1.71
N TYR A 40 26.72 -6.13 0.62
CA TYR A 40 26.30 -5.46 -0.61
C TYR A 40 24.80 -5.16 -0.66
N GLU A 41 23.92 -6.05 -0.20
CA GLU A 41 22.45 -5.82 -0.25
C GLU A 41 22.00 -4.73 0.73
N ASP A 42 22.54 -4.75 1.96
CA ASP A 42 22.33 -3.67 2.93
C ASP A 42 22.89 -2.34 2.43
N ALA A 43 24.01 -2.37 1.68
CA ALA A 43 24.60 -1.15 1.12
C ALA A 43 23.74 -0.59 -0.03
N ASP A 44 23.14 -1.44 -0.87
CA ASP A 44 22.23 -1.01 -1.93
C ASP A 44 20.94 -0.42 -1.40
N LEU A 45 20.34 -1.07 -0.41
CA LEU A 45 19.14 -0.56 0.25
C LEU A 45 19.43 0.75 0.98
N LEU A 46 20.55 0.85 1.68
CA LEU A 46 20.98 2.10 2.32
C LEU A 46 21.24 3.21 1.30
N ARG A 47 21.85 2.89 0.15
CA ARG A 47 22.03 3.85 -0.95
C ARG A 47 20.69 4.32 -1.52
N LYS A 48 19.73 3.42 -1.70
CA LYS A 48 18.36 3.75 -2.13
C LYS A 48 17.69 4.65 -1.11
N TYR A 49 17.73 4.28 0.17
CA TYR A 49 17.16 5.06 1.27
C TYR A 49 17.71 6.49 1.29
N ARG A 50 19.05 6.66 1.24
CA ARG A 50 19.68 7.99 1.22
C ARG A 50 19.33 8.79 -0.03
N ARG A 51 19.20 8.13 -1.18
CA ARG A 51 18.74 8.77 -2.43
C ARG A 51 17.30 9.24 -2.30
N ASP A 52 16.44 8.43 -1.70
CA ASP A 52 15.03 8.76 -1.48
C ASP A 52 14.87 9.95 -0.54
N VAL A 53 15.64 9.99 0.56
CA VAL A 53 15.67 11.15 1.46
C VAL A 53 16.01 12.43 0.67
N ALA A 54 17.11 12.40 -0.11
CA ALA A 54 17.53 13.55 -0.91
C ALA A 54 16.48 13.94 -1.97
N TYR A 55 15.92 12.95 -2.67
CA TYR A 55 14.92 13.14 -3.71
C TYR A 55 13.63 13.76 -3.16
N VAL A 56 13.11 13.25 -2.04
CA VAL A 56 11.93 13.82 -1.38
C VAL A 56 12.20 15.25 -0.93
N LYS A 57 13.36 15.52 -0.32
CA LYS A 57 13.73 16.89 0.10
C LYS A 57 13.72 17.87 -1.06
N GLU A 58 14.39 17.52 -2.16
CA GLU A 58 14.42 18.34 -3.38
C GLU A 58 12.99 18.61 -3.90
N ARG A 59 12.18 17.56 -4.02
CA ARG A 59 10.83 17.66 -4.60
C ARG A 59 9.88 18.47 -3.73
N VAL A 60 9.88 18.24 -2.43
CA VAL A 60 9.01 18.95 -1.48
C VAL A 60 9.39 20.42 -1.44
N LEU A 61 10.68 20.76 -1.26
CA LEU A 61 11.14 22.14 -1.19
C LEU A 61 10.86 22.92 -2.49
N SER A 62 11.05 22.27 -3.64
CA SER A 62 10.72 22.86 -4.95
C SER A 62 9.22 23.12 -5.11
N THR A 63 8.37 22.23 -4.59
CA THR A 63 6.91 22.35 -4.73
C THR A 63 6.33 23.42 -3.81
N ILE A 64 6.83 23.54 -2.58
CA ILE A 64 6.30 24.48 -1.59
C ILE A 64 6.87 25.90 -1.69
N ASP A 65 7.88 26.12 -2.54
CA ASP A 65 8.53 27.41 -2.78
C ASP A 65 8.89 28.17 -1.48
N GLY A 66 9.48 27.45 -0.53
CA GLY A 66 9.88 27.98 0.78
C GLY A 66 8.76 28.14 1.82
N ASN A 67 7.50 27.91 1.46
CA ASN A 67 6.39 27.89 2.41
C ASN A 67 6.25 26.53 3.10
N ILE A 68 6.95 26.34 4.22
CA ILE A 68 6.92 25.10 5.02
C ILE A 68 5.49 24.67 5.39
N ASP A 69 4.59 25.63 5.64
CA ASP A 69 3.20 25.31 5.95
C ASP A 69 2.47 24.61 4.80
N GLY A 70 2.92 24.80 3.55
CA GLY A 70 2.38 24.16 2.35
C GLY A 70 2.61 22.65 2.29
N ILE A 71 3.52 22.09 3.10
CA ILE A 71 3.71 20.62 3.19
C ILE A 71 2.41 19.91 3.57
N ARG A 72 1.54 20.57 4.36
CA ARG A 72 0.28 19.97 4.81
C ARG A 72 -0.68 19.63 3.68
N ASP A 73 -0.63 20.42 2.62
CA ASP A 73 -1.56 20.36 1.48
C ASP A 73 -1.03 19.46 0.36
N LEU A 74 0.23 19.02 0.46
CA LEU A 74 0.81 18.08 -0.49
C LEU A 74 0.10 16.72 -0.41
N ARG A 75 -0.11 16.12 -1.58
CA ARG A 75 -0.78 14.84 -1.76
C ARG A 75 0.18 13.76 -2.20
N PHE A 76 0.31 12.75 -1.35
CA PHE A 76 1.17 11.60 -1.51
C PHE A 76 0.35 10.39 -1.93
N LEU A 77 0.94 9.55 -2.79
CA LEU A 77 0.36 8.27 -3.18
C LEU A 77 1.10 7.17 -2.45
N LEU A 78 0.40 6.41 -1.63
CA LEU A 78 0.96 5.28 -0.89
C LEU A 78 0.42 3.98 -1.47
N ALA A 79 1.22 2.92 -1.45
CA ALA A 79 0.78 1.60 -1.86
C ALA A 79 1.34 0.50 -0.93
N SER A 80 0.57 -0.57 -0.80
CA SER A 80 1.01 -1.84 -0.21
C SER A 80 0.55 -2.99 -1.09
N VAL A 81 1.31 -4.09 -1.04
CA VAL A 81 1.07 -5.29 -1.85
C VAL A 81 1.16 -6.53 -0.99
N GLN A 82 0.27 -7.49 -1.23
CA GLN A 82 0.45 -8.87 -0.78
C GLN A 82 0.70 -9.74 -2.00
N THR A 83 1.59 -10.71 -1.88
CA THR A 83 2.01 -11.59 -2.98
C THR A 83 1.93 -13.03 -2.57
N TYR A 84 1.94 -13.94 -3.54
CA TYR A 84 2.09 -15.38 -3.30
C TYR A 84 3.54 -15.79 -2.98
N GLY A 85 4.40 -14.84 -2.62
CA GLY A 85 5.85 -15.01 -2.52
C GLY A 85 6.56 -14.92 -3.87
N ASN A 86 7.89 -14.87 -3.83
CA ASN A 86 8.72 -15.01 -5.03
C ASN A 86 8.99 -16.51 -5.27
N ILE A 87 8.42 -17.04 -6.35
CA ILE A 87 8.46 -18.46 -6.65
C ILE A 87 9.16 -18.64 -8.00
N ASP A 88 10.42 -19.08 -7.96
CA ASP A 88 11.28 -19.26 -9.13
C ASP A 88 11.45 -17.99 -9.99
N GLY A 89 11.47 -16.82 -9.34
CA GLY A 89 11.58 -15.52 -10.03
C GLY A 89 10.24 -14.94 -10.48
N GLU A 90 9.13 -15.64 -10.27
CA GLU A 90 7.78 -15.13 -10.54
C GLU A 90 7.12 -14.68 -9.22
N CYS A 91 6.87 -13.38 -9.09
CA CYS A 91 6.21 -12.78 -7.94
C CYS A 91 4.77 -12.41 -8.30
N MET A 92 3.80 -13.25 -7.96
CA MET A 92 2.39 -13.01 -8.29
C MET A 92 1.72 -12.13 -7.23
N MET A 93 1.10 -11.04 -7.66
CA MET A 93 0.33 -10.14 -6.79
C MET A 93 -0.99 -10.80 -6.34
N ALA A 94 -1.23 -10.92 -5.04
CA ALA A 94 -2.49 -11.42 -4.48
C ALA A 94 -3.46 -10.28 -4.14
N GLU A 95 -2.93 -9.17 -3.65
CA GLU A 95 -3.70 -8.00 -3.23
C GLU A 95 -2.86 -6.75 -3.42
N ILE A 96 -3.51 -5.64 -3.76
CA ILE A 96 -2.89 -4.31 -3.77
C ILE A 96 -3.86 -3.30 -3.21
N ALA A 97 -3.34 -2.35 -2.44
CA ALA A 97 -4.08 -1.18 -2.02
C ALA A 97 -3.26 0.08 -2.26
N MET A 98 -3.94 1.17 -2.64
CA MET A 98 -3.32 2.47 -2.86
C MET A 98 -4.16 3.55 -2.19
N ASN A 99 -3.53 4.44 -1.43
CA ASN A 99 -4.20 5.57 -0.81
C ASN A 99 -3.59 6.88 -1.31
N GLU A 100 -4.46 7.84 -1.65
CA GLU A 100 -4.07 9.23 -1.80
C GLU A 100 -4.26 9.95 -0.46
N PHE A 101 -3.20 10.57 0.06
CA PHE A 101 -3.14 11.10 1.42
C PHE A 101 -2.53 12.51 1.45
N SER A 102 -3.03 13.38 2.34
CA SER A 102 -2.38 14.64 2.73
C SER A 102 -2.42 14.80 4.24
N LEU A 103 -1.51 15.58 4.81
CA LEU A 103 -1.55 15.86 6.26
C LEU A 103 -2.76 16.74 6.64
N PHE A 104 -3.25 17.56 5.71
CA PHE A 104 -4.42 18.42 5.95
C PHE A 104 -5.73 17.63 5.92
N SER A 105 -5.91 16.75 4.93
CA SER A 105 -7.19 16.05 4.70
C SER A 105 -7.20 14.60 5.19
N GLY A 106 -6.05 14.06 5.61
CA GLY A 106 -5.92 12.62 5.88
C GLY A 106 -5.99 11.80 4.59
N ILE A 107 -6.62 10.63 4.65
CA ILE A 107 -6.84 9.77 3.48
C ILE A 107 -7.98 10.34 2.64
N ILE A 108 -7.67 10.74 1.42
CA ILE A 108 -8.57 11.42 0.48
C ILE A 108 -9.28 10.41 -0.42
N GLU A 109 -8.53 9.43 -0.93
CA GLU A 109 -9.03 8.35 -1.77
C GLU A 109 -8.38 7.03 -1.40
N LYS A 110 -9.13 5.94 -1.59
CA LYS A 110 -8.69 4.57 -1.36
C LYS A 110 -9.00 3.75 -2.59
N PHE A 111 -8.02 3.01 -3.05
CA PHE A 111 -8.16 1.96 -4.04
C PHE A 111 -7.70 0.65 -3.43
N HIS A 112 -8.44 -0.42 -3.72
CA HIS A 112 -8.11 -1.77 -3.28
C HIS A 112 -8.50 -2.76 -4.35
N ALA A 113 -7.66 -3.78 -4.54
CA ALA A 113 -7.97 -4.90 -5.39
C ALA A 113 -7.40 -6.21 -4.87
N ILE A 114 -8.23 -7.25 -4.86
CA ILE A 114 -7.79 -8.65 -4.88
C ILE A 114 -7.50 -9.03 -6.33
N VAL A 115 -6.32 -9.60 -6.55
CA VAL A 115 -5.73 -9.82 -7.87
C VAL A 115 -5.58 -11.31 -8.15
N GLY A 116 -6.16 -11.75 -9.26
CA GLY A 116 -6.11 -13.14 -9.69
C GLY A 116 -7.22 -13.45 -10.70
N PRO A 117 -7.57 -14.74 -10.89
CA PRO A 117 -6.74 -15.88 -10.50
C PRO A 117 -5.38 -15.84 -11.21
N TRP A 118 -4.40 -16.55 -10.65
CA TRP A 118 -3.13 -16.81 -11.32
C TRP A 118 -3.03 -18.26 -11.75
N GLN A 119 -2.26 -18.50 -12.82
CA GLN A 119 -1.92 -19.84 -13.28
C GLN A 119 -0.44 -20.05 -12.97
N ALA A 120 -0.13 -21.11 -12.25
CA ALA A 120 1.25 -21.56 -12.08
C ALA A 120 1.45 -22.83 -12.90
N GLU A 121 2.54 -22.84 -13.69
CA GLU A 121 2.79 -23.82 -14.74
C GLU A 121 2.95 -25.23 -14.19
N ASN A 122 3.57 -25.36 -13.02
CA ASN A 122 3.83 -26.65 -12.39
C ASN A 122 3.24 -26.75 -10.97
N GLU A 123 3.09 -28.01 -10.52
CA GLU A 123 2.47 -28.32 -9.24
C GLU A 123 3.30 -27.85 -8.04
N SER A 124 4.64 -27.89 -8.14
CA SER A 124 5.53 -27.43 -7.08
C SER A 124 5.35 -25.93 -6.80
N GLN A 125 5.28 -25.12 -7.86
CA GLN A 125 4.99 -23.69 -7.77
C GLN A 125 3.62 -23.43 -7.14
N ARG A 126 2.59 -24.16 -7.59
CA ARG A 126 1.24 -24.07 -6.99
C ARG A 126 1.27 -24.37 -5.49
N ARG A 127 1.94 -25.45 -5.07
CA ARG A 127 2.01 -25.84 -3.65
C ARG A 127 2.73 -24.78 -2.81
N ARG A 128 3.85 -24.23 -3.30
CA ARG A 128 4.58 -23.15 -2.60
C ARG A 128 3.74 -21.87 -2.49
N ALA A 129 3.07 -21.47 -3.57
CA ALA A 129 2.17 -20.31 -3.59
C ALA A 129 1.00 -20.48 -2.62
N SER A 130 0.36 -21.65 -2.64
CA SER A 130 -0.75 -21.95 -1.73
C SER A 130 -0.32 -21.98 -0.27
N ARG A 131 0.87 -22.52 0.03
CA ARG A 131 1.44 -22.50 1.38
C ARG A 131 1.71 -21.06 1.84
N HIS A 132 2.37 -20.26 1.00
CA HIS A 132 2.63 -18.86 1.33
C HIS A 132 1.32 -18.11 1.60
N ALA A 133 0.33 -18.25 0.72
CA ALA A 133 -0.98 -17.65 0.92
C ALA A 133 -1.63 -18.09 2.23
N PHE A 134 -1.57 -19.38 2.58
CA PHE A 134 -2.15 -19.88 3.83
C PHE A 134 -1.49 -19.27 5.09
N GLU A 135 -0.17 -19.10 5.06
CA GLU A 135 0.62 -18.55 6.15
C GLU A 135 0.49 -17.02 6.28
N THR A 136 0.05 -16.32 5.22
CA THR A 136 -0.06 -14.85 5.18
C THR A 136 -1.49 -14.36 4.92
N HIS A 137 -1.79 -13.95 3.70
CA HIS A 137 -2.99 -13.21 3.31
C HIS A 137 -4.23 -14.08 3.09
N ARG A 138 -4.11 -15.41 3.05
CA ARG A 138 -5.23 -16.38 2.90
C ARG A 138 -6.14 -16.11 1.69
N ILE A 139 -5.54 -15.62 0.60
CA ILE A 139 -6.21 -15.49 -0.70
C ILE A 139 -5.76 -16.69 -1.53
N PRO A 140 -6.65 -17.62 -1.93
CA PRO A 140 -6.26 -18.79 -2.72
C PRO A 140 -5.71 -18.38 -4.08
N LEU A 141 -4.73 -19.11 -4.62
CA LEU A 141 -4.10 -18.80 -5.92
C LEU A 141 -5.09 -18.87 -7.09
N GLN A 142 -5.96 -19.88 -7.06
CA GLN A 142 -7.04 -20.08 -8.02
C GLN A 142 -8.35 -19.69 -7.35
N HIS A 143 -8.90 -18.54 -7.73
CA HIS A 143 -10.14 -18.02 -7.21
C HIS A 143 -10.93 -17.24 -8.27
N THR A 144 -12.24 -17.13 -8.10
CA THR A 144 -13.13 -16.42 -9.04
C THR A 144 -13.54 -15.02 -8.57
N PHE A 145 -13.20 -14.65 -7.33
CA PHE A 145 -13.61 -13.39 -6.70
C PHE A 145 -12.64 -12.21 -6.94
N ALA A 146 -11.86 -12.24 -8.02
CA ALA A 146 -11.00 -11.10 -8.36
C ALA A 146 -11.87 -9.83 -8.49
N THR A 147 -11.44 -8.77 -7.81
CA THR A 147 -12.22 -7.51 -7.73
C THR A 147 -12.17 -6.71 -9.02
N VAL A 148 -11.08 -6.84 -9.79
CA VAL A 148 -10.86 -6.17 -11.07
C VAL A 148 -10.09 -7.09 -12.01
N SER A 149 -10.22 -6.86 -13.33
CA SER A 149 -9.37 -7.55 -14.31
C SER A 149 -7.92 -7.04 -14.23
N LYS A 150 -6.94 -7.85 -14.63
CA LYS A 150 -5.52 -7.45 -14.64
C LYS A 150 -5.26 -6.22 -15.53
N ARG A 151 -6.00 -6.08 -16.64
CA ARG A 151 -5.93 -4.89 -17.51
C ARG A 151 -6.49 -3.66 -16.80
N LYS A 152 -7.64 -3.79 -16.16
CA LYS A 152 -8.22 -2.70 -15.37
C LYS A 152 -7.31 -2.30 -14.21
N LEU A 153 -6.64 -3.26 -13.57
CA LEU A 153 -5.66 -2.97 -12.53
C LEU A 153 -4.49 -2.12 -13.07
N VAL A 154 -3.95 -2.44 -14.25
CA VAL A 154 -2.92 -1.61 -14.90
C VAL A 154 -3.41 -0.18 -15.13
N GLU A 155 -4.66 0.00 -15.60
CA GLU A 155 -5.28 1.32 -15.75
C GLU A 155 -5.43 2.06 -14.41
N GLU A 156 -5.86 1.37 -13.35
CA GLU A 156 -6.02 1.96 -12.00
C GLU A 156 -4.68 2.43 -11.41
N ILE A 157 -3.61 1.66 -11.62
CA ILE A 157 -2.25 2.01 -11.18
C ILE A 157 -1.73 3.21 -11.99
N LEU A 158 -1.76 3.14 -13.32
CA LEU A 158 -1.26 4.21 -14.19
C LEU A 158 -2.03 5.51 -14.00
N GLY A 159 -3.36 5.43 -13.94
CA GLY A 159 -4.18 6.63 -13.76
C GLY A 159 -4.02 7.32 -12.41
N ARG A 160 -3.42 6.64 -11.42
CA ARG A 160 -3.04 7.25 -10.14
C ARG A 160 -1.62 7.79 -10.14
N ILE A 161 -0.70 7.18 -10.88
CA ILE A 161 0.72 7.58 -10.97
C ILE A 161 0.90 8.74 -11.95
N GLU A 162 0.25 8.67 -13.11
CA GLU A 162 0.38 9.64 -14.20
C GLU A 162 -1.01 10.18 -14.59
N PRO A 163 -1.75 10.83 -13.66
CA PRO A 163 -3.15 11.20 -13.88
C PRO A 163 -3.34 12.10 -15.12
N SER A 164 -2.39 13.02 -15.37
CA SER A 164 -2.40 13.85 -16.56
C SER A 164 -2.30 13.02 -17.85
N ILE A 165 -1.33 12.10 -17.93
CA ILE A 165 -1.10 11.28 -19.13
C ILE A 165 -2.27 10.33 -19.35
N ALA A 166 -2.71 9.64 -18.29
CA ALA A 166 -3.84 8.73 -18.32
C ALA A 166 -5.11 9.43 -18.83
N CYS A 167 -5.39 10.65 -18.37
CA CYS A 167 -6.56 11.40 -18.83
C CYS A 167 -6.50 11.73 -20.32
N HIS A 168 -5.34 12.14 -20.84
CA HIS A 168 -5.16 12.37 -22.29
C HIS A 168 -5.41 11.09 -23.12
N GLN A 169 -5.17 9.92 -22.52
CA GLN A 169 -5.42 8.61 -23.13
C GLN A 169 -6.84 8.09 -22.88
N GLY A 170 -7.71 8.88 -22.24
CA GLY A 170 -9.08 8.48 -21.91
C GLY A 170 -9.20 7.55 -20.71
N VAL A 171 -8.11 7.30 -19.98
CA VAL A 171 -8.09 6.52 -18.74
C VAL A 171 -8.38 7.46 -17.57
N LYS A 172 -9.44 7.16 -16.82
CA LYS A 172 -9.97 8.01 -15.75
C LYS A 172 -10.29 7.17 -14.52
N VAL A 173 -9.60 7.41 -13.40
CA VAL A 173 -9.65 6.55 -12.21
C VAL A 173 -9.60 7.38 -10.92
N GLY A 174 -10.13 6.86 -9.81
CA GLY A 174 -10.08 7.50 -8.49
C GLY A 174 -10.58 8.95 -8.51
N LEU A 175 -9.80 9.87 -7.93
CA LEU A 175 -10.09 11.32 -7.91
C LEU A 175 -10.12 11.97 -9.30
N TYR A 176 -9.47 11.33 -10.28
CA TYR A 176 -9.36 11.80 -11.67
C TYR A 176 -10.45 11.20 -12.57
N SER A 177 -11.36 10.42 -11.98
CA SER A 177 -12.54 9.87 -12.67
C SER A 177 -13.69 10.85 -12.74
N ASP A 178 -14.57 10.69 -13.73
CA ASP A 178 -15.82 11.46 -13.86
C ASP A 178 -16.78 11.25 -12.68
N SER A 179 -16.63 10.14 -11.94
CA SER A 179 -17.36 9.84 -10.71
C SER A 179 -16.86 10.58 -9.47
N CYS A 180 -15.74 11.30 -9.53
CA CYS A 180 -15.27 12.07 -8.39
C CYS A 180 -16.24 13.22 -8.06
N ASN A 181 -16.63 13.30 -6.78
CA ASN A 181 -17.52 14.32 -6.24
C ASN A 181 -17.01 15.74 -6.58
N GLU A 182 -17.89 16.58 -7.13
CA GLU A 182 -17.60 17.97 -7.47
C GLU A 182 -17.08 18.78 -6.27
N LYS A 183 -17.64 18.57 -5.08
CA LYS A 183 -17.15 19.23 -3.85
C LYS A 183 -15.69 18.86 -3.58
N THR A 184 -15.34 17.58 -3.67
CA THR A 184 -13.96 17.10 -3.49
C THR A 184 -13.02 17.68 -4.54
N ARG A 185 -13.46 17.75 -5.81
CA ARG A 185 -12.69 18.38 -6.89
C ARG A 185 -12.43 19.86 -6.65
N ILE A 186 -13.42 20.60 -6.16
CA ILE A 186 -13.30 22.02 -5.82
C ILE A 186 -12.38 22.21 -4.62
N GLU A 187 -12.59 21.45 -3.54
CA GLU A 187 -11.79 21.53 -2.30
C GLU A 187 -10.31 21.24 -2.57
N LEU A 188 -10.04 20.28 -3.45
CA LEU A 188 -8.69 19.89 -3.85
C LEU A 188 -8.14 20.70 -5.03
N ASN A 189 -8.91 21.64 -5.58
CA ASN A 189 -8.56 22.46 -6.75
C ASN A 189 -8.07 21.62 -7.96
N ILE A 190 -8.74 20.49 -8.21
CA ILE A 190 -8.46 19.63 -9.37
C ILE A 190 -8.97 20.33 -10.63
N LYS A 191 -8.09 21.07 -11.32
CA LYS A 191 -8.43 21.80 -12.56
C LYS A 191 -8.49 20.87 -13.78
N ASN A 192 -9.29 21.25 -14.78
CA ASN A 192 -9.16 20.71 -16.14
C ASN A 192 -7.71 20.97 -16.61
N ASN A 193 -6.97 19.90 -16.91
CA ASN A 193 -5.52 19.83 -17.20
C ASN A 193 -4.59 19.51 -16.01
N PHE A 194 -5.14 19.11 -14.85
CA PHE A 194 -4.48 18.32 -13.78
C PHE A 194 -3.11 18.78 -13.23
N LYS A 195 -2.68 20.02 -13.47
CA LYS A 195 -1.65 20.67 -12.64
C LYS A 195 -2.25 21.01 -11.28
N ASP A 196 -2.39 19.96 -10.49
CA ASP A 196 -2.87 20.04 -9.13
C ASP A 196 -1.77 20.62 -8.24
N PRO A 197 -2.01 21.76 -7.57
CA PRO A 197 -0.98 22.41 -6.77
C PRO A 197 -0.51 21.55 -5.58
N GLY A 198 -1.31 20.57 -5.14
CA GLY A 198 -0.93 19.66 -4.06
C GLY A 198 -0.16 18.43 -4.54
N MET A 199 -0.16 18.10 -5.84
CA MET A 199 0.52 16.89 -6.31
C MET A 199 2.03 17.07 -6.40
N ILE A 200 2.77 16.15 -5.77
CA ILE A 200 4.22 16.08 -5.96
C ILE A 200 4.53 15.16 -7.14
N CYS A 201 5.06 15.76 -8.20
CA CYS A 201 5.45 15.05 -9.42
C CYS A 201 6.96 15.18 -9.69
N ASP A 202 7.48 14.22 -10.46
CA ASP A 202 8.77 14.31 -11.10
C ASP A 202 8.75 15.32 -12.26
N LYS A 203 9.89 15.46 -12.95
CA LYS A 203 9.99 16.36 -14.13
C LYS A 203 9.13 15.94 -15.33
N ASN A 204 8.60 14.72 -15.33
CA ASN A 204 7.78 14.15 -16.38
C ASN A 204 6.29 14.10 -15.97
N ASP A 205 5.90 14.84 -14.93
CA ASP A 205 4.54 14.86 -14.38
C ASP A 205 4.07 13.50 -13.81
N ARG A 206 5.01 12.70 -13.30
CA ARG A 206 4.72 11.41 -12.66
C ARG A 206 4.84 11.51 -11.16
N ARG A 207 3.89 10.94 -10.46
CA ARG A 207 3.95 10.80 -9.01
C ARG A 207 4.86 9.63 -8.65
N PHE A 208 5.67 9.80 -7.60
CA PHE A 208 6.30 8.64 -6.97
C PHE A 208 5.31 7.98 -6.00
N VAL A 209 5.47 6.68 -5.81
CA VAL A 209 4.62 5.89 -4.91
C VAL A 209 5.40 5.60 -3.63
N LEU A 210 4.86 5.97 -2.48
CA LEU A 210 5.42 5.59 -1.19
C LEU A 210 5.11 4.11 -0.92
N VAL A 211 6.13 3.33 -0.60
CA VAL A 211 6.03 1.91 -0.24
C VAL A 211 6.88 1.64 1.00
N LEU A 212 6.45 0.72 1.85
CA LEU A 212 7.25 0.29 2.99
C LEU A 212 8.57 -0.31 2.51
N GLN A 213 9.66 -0.09 3.27
CA GLN A 213 10.97 -0.66 2.92
C GLN A 213 10.89 -2.18 2.74
N SER A 214 10.14 -2.87 3.60
CA SER A 214 9.94 -4.32 3.58
C SER A 214 9.15 -4.82 2.37
N GLU A 215 8.36 -3.97 1.71
CA GLU A 215 7.52 -4.33 0.56
C GLU A 215 8.14 -3.90 -0.78
N LEU A 216 9.24 -3.13 -0.79
CA LEU A 216 9.79 -2.52 -2.00
C LEU A 216 10.11 -3.55 -3.10
N GLU A 217 10.81 -4.63 -2.76
CA GLU A 217 11.18 -5.65 -3.74
C GLU A 217 9.96 -6.41 -4.26
N LEU A 218 9.07 -6.83 -3.36
CA LEU A 218 7.82 -7.52 -3.72
C LEU A 218 6.92 -6.64 -4.60
N MET A 219 6.85 -5.34 -4.31
CA MET A 219 6.13 -4.36 -5.13
C MET A 219 6.70 -4.31 -6.54
N VAL A 220 8.03 -4.18 -6.68
CA VAL A 220 8.68 -4.11 -8.00
C VAL A 220 8.52 -5.41 -8.79
N GLU A 221 8.80 -6.56 -8.17
CA GLU A 221 8.72 -7.85 -8.85
C GLU A 221 7.28 -8.22 -9.23
N SER A 222 6.31 -7.89 -8.39
CA SER A 222 4.90 -8.13 -8.71
C SER A 222 4.35 -7.21 -9.80
N MET A 223 4.83 -5.96 -9.89
CA MET A 223 4.51 -5.06 -10.99
C MET A 223 5.11 -5.57 -12.32
N LYS A 224 6.35 -6.06 -12.31
CA LYS A 224 6.97 -6.71 -13.48
C LYS A 224 6.16 -7.92 -13.95
N HIS A 225 5.78 -8.79 -13.02
CA HIS A 225 4.95 -9.96 -13.32
C HIS A 225 3.60 -9.57 -13.91
N LEU A 226 2.93 -8.57 -13.33
CA LEU A 226 1.65 -8.06 -13.83
C LEU A 226 1.78 -7.51 -15.26
N ALA A 227 2.79 -6.67 -15.52
CA ALA A 227 3.04 -6.10 -16.85
C ALA A 227 3.29 -7.18 -17.90
N LYS A 228 4.18 -8.14 -17.58
CA LYS A 228 4.48 -9.31 -18.41
C LYS A 228 3.22 -10.11 -18.73
N THR A 229 2.40 -10.40 -17.71
CA THR A 229 1.16 -11.19 -17.87
C THR A 229 0.13 -10.49 -18.75
N VAL A 230 0.01 -9.17 -18.63
CA VAL A 230 -0.93 -8.39 -19.47
C VAL A 230 -0.39 -8.20 -20.89
N GLY A 231 0.91 -8.44 -21.13
CA GLY A 231 1.59 -8.12 -22.39
C GLY A 231 1.80 -6.62 -22.57
N PHE A 232 1.85 -5.87 -21.47
CA PHE A 232 1.86 -4.42 -21.45
C PHE A 232 3.30 -3.88 -21.43
N HIS A 233 3.65 -3.10 -22.46
CA HIS A 233 4.98 -2.54 -22.65
C HIS A 233 4.86 -1.01 -22.75
N TYR A 234 4.80 -0.35 -21.61
CA TYR A 234 4.83 1.10 -21.49
C TYR A 234 5.92 1.47 -20.50
N GLU A 235 6.86 2.33 -20.92
CA GLU A 235 8.02 2.69 -20.11
C GLU A 235 7.66 3.38 -18.79
N GLY A 236 6.50 4.05 -18.73
CA GLY A 236 6.01 4.72 -17.52
C GLY A 236 5.38 3.79 -16.48
N PHE A 237 5.19 2.49 -16.77
CA PHE A 237 4.68 1.56 -15.77
C PHE A 237 5.71 1.31 -14.66
N PRO A 238 5.32 1.25 -13.37
CA PRO A 238 6.26 1.28 -12.25
C PRO A 238 6.93 -0.09 -12.00
N VAL A 239 7.81 -0.50 -12.92
CA VAL A 239 8.56 -1.78 -12.86
C VAL A 239 10.00 -1.62 -12.36
N HIS A 240 10.37 -0.41 -11.95
CA HIS A 240 11.70 -0.09 -11.42
C HIS A 240 11.59 0.55 -10.05
N GLN A 241 12.57 0.30 -9.18
CA GLN A 241 12.62 0.86 -7.82
C GLN A 241 12.58 2.40 -7.79
N ASN A 242 12.99 3.08 -8.87
CA ASN A 242 12.98 4.56 -8.94
C ASN A 242 11.56 5.17 -9.00
N TYR A 243 10.54 4.37 -9.31
CA TYR A 243 9.14 4.81 -9.22
C TYR A 243 8.60 4.83 -7.79
N PHE A 244 9.31 4.17 -6.88
CA PHE A 244 8.93 3.99 -5.51
C PHE A 244 9.86 4.77 -4.59
N VAL A 245 9.31 5.31 -3.51
CA VAL A 245 10.06 5.97 -2.44
C VAL A 245 9.78 5.22 -1.15
N ILE A 246 10.82 4.92 -0.39
CA ILE A 246 10.69 4.27 0.91
C ILE A 246 9.95 5.22 1.88
N VAL A 247 8.88 4.73 2.52
CA VAL A 247 8.06 5.53 3.46
C VAL A 247 8.90 6.11 4.59
N GLU A 248 9.80 5.32 5.16
CA GLU A 248 10.70 5.71 6.24
C GLU A 248 11.62 6.86 5.80
N ALA A 249 12.17 6.78 4.58
CA ALA A 249 12.97 7.84 3.98
C ALA A 249 12.16 9.10 3.71
N PHE A 250 10.88 8.96 3.32
CA PHE A 250 9.96 10.08 3.17
C PHE A 250 9.72 10.79 4.51
N VAL A 251 9.46 10.05 5.58
CA VAL A 251 9.28 10.63 6.92
C VAL A 251 10.56 11.33 7.40
N GLU A 252 11.73 10.70 7.25
CA GLU A 252 13.02 11.33 7.56
C GLU A 252 13.23 12.63 6.77
N ALA A 253 12.94 12.63 5.47
CA ALA A 253 13.05 13.81 4.62
C ALA A 253 12.16 14.97 5.09
N ILE A 254 10.90 14.70 5.43
CA ILE A 254 10.00 15.75 5.94
C ILE A 254 10.45 16.24 7.32
N SER A 255 10.82 15.34 8.24
CA SER A 255 11.35 15.72 9.56
C SER A 255 12.57 16.60 9.43
N ASP A 256 13.50 16.27 8.53
CA ASP A 256 14.68 17.08 8.23
C ASP A 256 14.31 18.50 7.75
N ILE A 257 13.32 18.63 6.85
CA ILE A 257 12.84 19.96 6.37
C ILE A 257 12.25 20.76 7.53
N MET A 258 11.53 20.09 8.42
CA MET A 258 10.92 20.67 9.62
C MET A 258 11.93 20.94 10.74
N ASN A 259 13.20 20.57 10.56
CA ASN A 259 14.25 20.62 11.58
C ASN A 259 13.88 19.83 12.85
N GLU A 260 13.22 18.68 12.65
CA GLU A 260 12.79 17.73 13.66
C GLU A 260 13.56 16.41 13.51
N LYS A 261 13.48 15.53 14.52
CA LYS A 261 14.08 14.20 14.47
C LYS A 261 13.01 13.12 14.46
N VAL A 262 13.24 12.08 13.66
CA VAL A 262 12.45 10.85 13.71
C VAL A 262 12.97 9.99 14.85
N ASP A 263 12.10 9.56 15.74
CA ASP A 263 12.45 8.62 16.80
C ASP A 263 12.57 7.18 16.26
N MET A 264 13.30 6.33 16.99
CA MET A 264 13.46 4.92 16.62
C MET A 264 12.14 4.14 16.72
N GLU A 265 11.19 4.62 17.52
CA GLU A 265 9.90 3.97 17.73
C GLU A 265 9.04 4.04 16.46
N THR A 266 9.06 5.18 15.78
CA THR A 266 8.43 5.42 14.48
C THR A 266 8.92 4.42 13.44
N MET A 267 10.24 4.21 13.36
CA MET A 267 10.82 3.23 12.44
C MET A 267 10.42 1.79 12.80
N ARG A 268 10.34 1.48 14.11
CA ARG A 268 9.82 0.19 14.58
C ARG A 268 8.37 0.00 14.13
N TRP A 269 7.50 1.02 14.22
CA TRP A 269 6.10 0.88 13.82
C TRP A 269 5.94 0.55 12.35
N PHE A 270 6.70 1.21 11.45
CA PHE A 270 6.68 0.86 10.02
C PHE A 270 7.15 -0.58 9.81
N SER A 271 8.20 -1.02 10.51
CA SER A 271 8.74 -2.37 10.37
C SER A 271 7.77 -3.49 10.79
N LEU A 272 6.79 -3.19 11.66
CA LEU A 272 5.79 -4.15 12.14
C LEU A 272 4.58 -4.30 11.20
N LEU A 273 4.39 -3.38 10.25
CA LEU A 273 3.25 -3.43 9.34
C LEU A 273 3.37 -4.58 8.34
N GLY A 274 2.23 -5.20 8.01
CA GLY A 274 2.17 -6.32 7.06
C GLY A 274 2.79 -7.63 7.56
N GLN A 275 3.09 -7.73 8.86
CA GLN A 275 3.69 -8.91 9.47
C GLN A 275 2.74 -9.59 10.45
N LYS A 276 3.09 -10.83 10.85
CA LYS A 276 2.47 -11.49 11.99
C LYS A 276 2.99 -10.82 13.25
N VAL A 277 2.12 -10.05 13.91
CA VAL A 277 2.43 -9.36 15.16
C VAL A 277 1.52 -9.93 16.24
N ASP A 278 2.07 -10.21 17.42
CA ASP A 278 1.29 -10.63 18.57
C ASP A 278 0.38 -9.48 19.03
N ALA A 279 -0.77 -9.81 19.63
CA ALA A 279 -1.79 -8.82 19.95
C ALA A 279 -1.27 -7.69 20.88
N GLU A 280 -0.30 -7.98 21.73
CA GLU A 280 0.33 -7.02 22.64
C GLU A 280 1.25 -6.02 21.93
N ASP A 281 1.95 -6.46 20.88
CA ASP A 281 2.82 -5.61 20.04
C ASP A 281 2.04 -4.81 18.97
N SER A 282 0.75 -5.12 18.77
CA SER A 282 -0.12 -4.43 17.82
C SER A 282 -0.80 -3.18 18.39
N VAL A 283 -0.75 -2.94 19.71
CA VAL A 283 -1.47 -1.80 20.32
C VAL A 283 -0.70 -0.51 20.09
N CYS A 284 -1.12 0.21 19.06
CA CYS A 284 -0.50 1.47 18.67
C CYS A 284 -1.33 2.67 19.17
N PRO A 285 -0.75 3.65 19.90
CA PRO A 285 -1.50 4.78 20.46
C PRO A 285 -2.19 5.69 19.43
N TRP A 286 -1.81 5.62 18.16
CA TRP A 286 -2.44 6.37 17.06
C TRP A 286 -3.49 5.57 16.28
N GLU A 287 -3.67 4.29 16.55
CA GLU A 287 -4.75 3.53 15.92
C GLU A 287 -6.10 4.05 16.41
N THR A 288 -6.70 4.87 15.56
CA THR A 288 -8.12 5.21 15.68
C THR A 288 -8.94 3.93 15.51
N ALA A 289 -10.16 3.89 16.04
CA ALA A 289 -11.10 2.76 15.90
C ALA A 289 -11.57 2.49 14.44
N THR A 290 -10.78 2.90 13.45
CA THR A 290 -11.02 2.79 12.02
C THR A 290 -10.70 1.39 11.56
N ASP A 291 -11.68 0.76 10.94
CA ASP A 291 -11.47 -0.51 10.26
C ASP A 291 -10.97 -0.25 8.83
N PHE A 292 -9.73 -0.65 8.54
CA PHE A 292 -9.13 -0.57 7.21
C PHE A 292 -9.17 -1.90 6.45
N HIS A 293 -9.72 -2.96 7.04
CA HIS A 293 -9.75 -4.27 6.40
C HIS A 293 -10.58 -4.22 5.12
N CYS A 294 -10.10 -4.90 4.09
CA CYS A 294 -10.94 -5.16 2.93
C CYS A 294 -12.07 -6.13 3.30
N SER A 295 -13.10 -6.23 2.46
CA SER A 295 -14.26 -7.10 2.72
C SER A 295 -13.89 -8.57 2.93
N ARG A 296 -12.74 -9.02 2.43
CA ARG A 296 -12.26 -10.41 2.60
C ARG A 296 -11.55 -10.62 3.93
N HIS A 297 -10.87 -9.60 4.44
CA HIS A 297 -10.07 -9.67 5.65
C HIS A 297 -10.72 -8.97 6.84
N SER A 298 -11.96 -8.50 6.73
CA SER A 298 -12.69 -7.96 7.86
C SER A 298 -13.11 -9.05 8.85
N GLU A 299 -13.39 -10.25 8.34
CA GLU A 299 -13.85 -11.40 9.13
C GLU A 299 -13.30 -12.72 8.52
N PRO A 300 -12.23 -13.31 9.09
CA PRO A 300 -11.46 -12.85 10.25
C PRO A 300 -10.51 -11.70 9.93
N LYS A 301 -10.28 -10.83 10.92
CA LYS A 301 -9.29 -9.75 10.85
C LYS A 301 -7.90 -10.30 10.57
N SER A 302 -7.21 -9.72 9.59
CA SER A 302 -5.87 -10.11 9.18
C SER A 302 -4.96 -8.89 9.04
N ASN A 303 -3.79 -8.96 9.68
CA ASN A 303 -2.73 -7.98 9.51
C ASN A 303 -2.04 -8.06 8.14
N PHE A 304 -2.28 -9.14 7.39
CA PHE A 304 -1.79 -9.35 6.02
C PHE A 304 -2.76 -8.82 4.95
N CYS A 305 -3.49 -7.76 5.25
CA CYS A 305 -4.36 -7.08 4.30
C CYS A 305 -3.65 -5.83 3.79
N ALA A 306 -3.45 -5.71 2.47
CA ALA A 306 -2.80 -4.55 1.87
C ALA A 306 -3.51 -3.24 2.24
N SER A 307 -4.84 -3.26 2.32
CA SER A 307 -5.66 -2.08 2.72
C SER A 307 -5.37 -1.64 4.15
N VAL A 308 -5.16 -2.61 5.06
CA VAL A 308 -4.80 -2.35 6.46
C VAL A 308 -3.40 -1.78 6.54
N THR A 309 -2.44 -2.39 5.84
CA THR A 309 -1.04 -1.95 5.82
C THR A 309 -0.92 -0.51 5.33
N VAL A 310 -1.49 -0.18 4.15
CA VAL A 310 -1.43 1.19 3.61
C VAL A 310 -2.22 2.19 4.46
N GLY A 311 -3.36 1.78 5.03
CA GLY A 311 -4.17 2.62 5.93
C GLY A 311 -3.43 2.97 7.23
N ARG A 312 -2.83 1.97 7.89
CA ARG A 312 -2.00 2.15 9.08
C ARG A 312 -0.75 2.97 8.79
N THR A 313 -0.13 2.78 7.63
CA THR A 313 1.00 3.62 7.17
C THR A 313 0.60 5.09 7.13
N CYS A 314 -0.57 5.42 6.57
CA CYS A 314 -1.09 6.80 6.57
C CYS A 314 -1.30 7.34 7.99
N CYS A 315 -1.80 6.52 8.93
CA CYS A 315 -1.99 6.92 10.31
C CYS A 315 -0.67 7.20 11.03
N ILE A 316 0.38 6.39 10.81
CA ILE A 316 1.71 6.64 11.38
C ILE A 316 2.27 7.96 10.84
N ILE A 317 2.25 8.16 9.51
CA ILE A 317 2.72 9.39 8.88
C ILE A 317 1.98 10.61 9.44
N TYR A 318 0.65 10.55 9.53
CA TYR A 318 -0.14 11.62 10.12
C TYR A 318 0.23 11.89 11.58
N HIS A 319 0.39 10.84 12.38
CA HIS A 319 0.74 10.96 13.80
C HIS A 319 2.09 11.65 14.00
N VAL A 320 3.10 11.19 13.26
CA VAL A 320 4.48 11.67 13.38
C VAL A 320 4.60 13.07 12.78
N LEU A 321 4.28 13.23 11.50
CA LEU A 321 4.49 14.50 10.80
C LEU A 321 3.45 15.56 11.20
N GLY A 322 2.19 15.16 11.42
CA GLY A 322 1.15 16.07 11.88
C GLY A 322 1.46 16.64 13.27
N SER A 323 2.27 15.95 14.07
CA SER A 323 2.73 16.46 15.36
C SER A 323 3.54 17.76 15.25
N TYR A 324 4.28 17.93 14.16
CA TYR A 324 5.11 19.11 13.90
C TYR A 324 4.27 20.35 13.56
N PHE A 325 3.04 20.15 13.09
CA PHE A 325 2.09 21.20 12.72
C PHE A 325 1.05 21.48 13.83
N ARG A 326 1.22 20.97 15.07
CA ARG A 326 0.26 21.11 16.18
C ARG A 326 -0.12 22.56 16.54
N ARG A 327 0.63 23.57 16.09
CA ARG A 327 0.24 24.99 16.20
C ARG A 327 -0.98 25.38 15.34
N TYR A 328 -1.49 24.49 14.49
CA TYR A 328 -2.47 24.82 13.46
C TYR A 328 -3.76 23.98 13.45
N HIS A 329 -4.08 23.24 14.52
CA HIS A 329 -5.32 22.44 14.63
C HIS A 329 -5.59 21.54 13.41
N LEU A 330 -4.66 20.65 13.05
CA LEU A 330 -4.92 19.65 12.01
C LEU A 330 -6.19 18.84 12.37
N LYS A 331 -7.11 18.70 11.41
CA LYS A 331 -8.33 17.91 11.57
C LYS A 331 -7.95 16.46 11.83
N LYS A 332 -8.53 15.81 12.86
CA LYS A 332 -8.42 14.34 13.02
C LYS A 332 -8.63 13.69 11.66
N ILE A 333 -7.78 12.73 11.29
CA ILE A 333 -7.90 11.97 10.02
C ILE A 333 -9.37 11.62 9.83
N PRO A 334 -10.07 12.19 8.85
CA PRO A 334 -11.48 11.90 8.62
C PRO A 334 -11.58 10.44 8.23
N THR A 335 -12.15 9.65 9.13
CA THR A 335 -12.46 8.27 8.87
C THR A 335 -13.77 8.28 8.07
N THR A 336 -13.83 7.51 6.99
CA THR A 336 -15.07 7.30 6.22
C THR A 336 -16.09 6.58 7.10
N HIS A 337 -16.74 7.32 8.01
CA HIS A 337 -18.01 7.09 8.70
C HIS A 337 -18.20 8.20 9.76
N GLN A 338 -18.26 9.47 9.35
CA GLN A 338 -19.08 10.42 10.10
C GLN A 338 -20.50 10.32 9.57
N LEU A 339 -21.28 9.39 10.13
CA LEU A 339 -22.74 9.51 10.08
C LEU A 339 -23.09 10.89 10.64
N PRO A 340 -23.97 11.67 9.98
CA PRO A 340 -24.36 12.97 10.49
C PRO A 340 -24.93 12.79 11.90
N SER A 341 -24.39 13.54 12.86
CA SER A 341 -24.91 13.61 14.21
C SER A 341 -26.39 13.98 14.15
N THR A 342 -27.26 13.03 14.48
CA THR A 342 -28.67 13.32 14.72
C THR A 342 -28.76 14.15 15.98
N THR A 343 -28.99 15.45 15.81
CA THR A 343 -29.40 16.33 16.90
C THR A 343 -30.71 15.78 17.48
N PRO A 344 -30.82 15.52 18.79
CA PRO A 344 -32.10 15.17 19.36
C PRO A 344 -33.00 16.40 19.31
N SER A 345 -34.13 16.27 18.62
CA SER A 345 -35.22 17.25 18.69
C SER A 345 -35.71 17.32 20.13
N ILE A 346 -35.43 18.43 20.81
CA ILE A 346 -36.04 18.77 22.09
C ILE A 346 -37.52 19.03 21.80
N LYS A 347 -38.40 18.24 22.42
CA LYS A 347 -39.80 18.59 22.62
C LYS A 347 -39.93 19.37 23.92
#